data_AF-A0A7Y2F100-F1
#
_entry.id   AF-A0A7Y2F100-F1
#
_cell.length_a   1.000
_cell.length_b   1.000
_cell.length_c   1.000
_cell.angle_alpha   90.00
_cell.angle_beta   90.00
_cell.angle_gamma   90.00
#
_symmetry.space_group_name_H-M   'P 1'
#
loop_
_entity.id
_entity.type
_entity.pdbx_description
1 polymer ?
#
loop_
_entity_poly.entity_id
_entity_poly.type
_entity_poly.pdbx_seq_one_letter_code
_entity_poly.pdbx_strand_id
1 'polypeptide(L)'
;YSAEKGVRDRGIFPMDGEHDWNVDHFGPIYIPKAGATVEIDQASLPLYRRIIETYEGSEMGIDNKITLNGSQVLLNGSPLTEYTFKMDYYWMMGDNRNNSQDARSWGYVPFNHVVGKPVFVFMSWDSNAKGLMNKIRWERVFTTVRGEGQPVSYLYYFLAVLGLYFVISYIVKRRRKA
;
A
#
# COMPACT_ATOMS: atom_id res chain seq x y z
N TYR A 1 17.42 -13.82 7.51
CA TYR A 1 17.93 -14.07 6.15
C TYR A 1 17.96 -12.74 5.44
N SER A 2 19.12 -12.36 4.92
CA SER A 2 19.31 -11.22 4.01
C SER A 2 19.78 -11.83 2.70
N ALA A 3 19.19 -11.42 1.58
CA ALA A 3 19.65 -11.78 0.25
C ALA A 3 20.97 -11.08 -0.07
N GLU A 4 21.83 -11.73 -0.84
CA GLU A 4 23.07 -11.11 -1.33
C GLU A 4 22.77 -10.14 -2.47
N LYS A 5 23.47 -9.01 -2.52
CA LYS A 5 23.30 -8.02 -3.58
C LYS A 5 23.72 -8.60 -4.94
N GLY A 6 22.87 -8.40 -5.96
CA GLY A 6 23.11 -8.89 -7.32
C GLY A 6 22.64 -10.33 -7.55
N VAL A 7 22.11 -11.02 -6.53
CA VAL A 7 21.43 -12.29 -6.73
C VAL A 7 19.98 -12.01 -7.10
N ARG A 8 19.61 -12.34 -8.34
CA ARG A 8 18.24 -12.15 -8.86
C ARG A 8 17.22 -13.05 -8.17
N ASP A 9 16.10 -12.46 -7.77
CA ASP A 9 14.88 -13.18 -7.40
C ASP A 9 13.89 -13.18 -8.58
N ARG A 10 13.47 -14.38 -9.01
CA ARG A 10 12.55 -14.54 -10.15
C ARG A 10 11.11 -14.15 -9.82
N GLY A 11 10.75 -14.09 -8.53
CA GLY A 11 9.40 -13.72 -8.07
C GLY A 11 9.22 -12.21 -7.87
N ILE A 12 10.17 -11.40 -8.31
CA ILE A 12 10.20 -9.96 -8.06
C ILE A 12 9.98 -9.18 -9.35
N PHE A 13 9.15 -8.16 -9.22
CA PHE A 13 8.84 -7.20 -10.28
C PHE A 13 10.13 -6.57 -10.85
N PRO A 14 10.25 -6.42 -12.18
CA PRO A 14 9.23 -6.65 -13.20
C PRO A 14 9.17 -8.08 -13.76
N MET A 15 9.93 -9.03 -13.20
CA MET A 15 10.00 -10.43 -13.67
C MET A 15 10.43 -10.56 -15.14
N ASP A 16 11.29 -9.67 -15.61
CA ASP A 16 11.80 -9.67 -16.98
C ASP A 16 13.05 -10.55 -17.18
N GLY A 17 13.73 -10.87 -16.10
CA GLY A 17 15.01 -11.59 -16.15
C GLY A 17 16.21 -10.71 -16.51
N GLU A 18 16.03 -9.41 -16.66
CA GLU A 18 17.13 -8.47 -16.96
C GLU A 18 17.65 -7.78 -15.69
N HIS A 19 16.77 -7.61 -14.70
CA HIS A 19 17.13 -6.98 -13.43
C HIS A 19 17.63 -7.99 -12.39
N ASP A 20 18.85 -7.80 -11.90
CA ASP A 20 19.43 -8.57 -10.78
C ASP A 20 18.94 -8.08 -9.40
N TRP A 21 17.63 -7.82 -9.30
CA TRP A 21 16.99 -7.34 -8.08
C TRP A 21 16.54 -8.48 -7.19
N ASN A 22 16.50 -8.20 -5.88
CA ASN A 22 15.92 -9.09 -4.87
C ASN A 22 15.15 -8.32 -3.79
N VAL A 23 14.61 -9.06 -2.82
CA VAL A 23 13.76 -8.55 -1.74
C VAL A 23 14.44 -7.44 -0.93
N ASP A 24 15.76 -7.53 -0.75
CA ASP A 24 16.57 -6.61 0.05
C ASP A 24 17.30 -5.55 -0.80
N HIS A 25 17.52 -5.85 -2.07
CA HIS A 25 18.24 -5.00 -3.02
C HIS A 25 17.40 -4.81 -4.30
N PHE A 26 16.50 -3.83 -4.23
CA PHE A 26 15.55 -3.51 -5.30
C PHE A 26 15.83 -2.13 -5.90
N GLY A 27 15.70 -2.00 -7.22
CA GLY A 27 15.77 -0.72 -7.92
C GLY A 27 17.19 -0.27 -8.27
N PRO A 28 17.35 1.00 -8.72
CA PRO A 28 16.40 2.11 -8.63
C PRO A 28 15.20 1.98 -9.58
N ILE A 29 14.06 2.58 -9.19
CA ILE A 29 12.86 2.73 -10.03
C ILE A 29 12.30 4.14 -9.93
N TYR A 30 11.62 4.58 -10.98
CA TYR A 30 10.81 5.78 -10.96
C TYR A 30 9.35 5.41 -10.64
N ILE A 31 8.75 6.07 -9.66
CA ILE A 31 7.34 5.90 -9.32
C ILE A 31 6.53 6.94 -10.11
N PRO A 32 5.65 6.50 -11.03
CA PRO A 32 4.90 7.42 -11.88
C PRO A 32 3.96 8.34 -11.10
N LYS A 33 3.82 9.57 -11.60
CA LYS A 33 2.80 10.54 -11.17
C LYS A 33 2.02 11.04 -12.38
N ALA A 34 0.79 11.48 -12.17
CA ALA A 34 -0.04 12.00 -13.25
C ALA A 34 0.66 13.16 -13.98
N GLY A 35 0.63 13.13 -15.31
CA GLY A 35 1.23 14.13 -16.20
C GLY A 35 2.76 14.05 -16.33
N ALA A 36 3.44 13.12 -15.65
CA ALA A 36 4.85 12.87 -15.90
C ALA A 36 5.04 12.02 -17.16
N THR A 37 6.15 12.24 -17.85
CA THR A 37 6.53 11.51 -19.07
C THR A 37 7.83 10.75 -18.83
N VAL A 38 7.89 9.51 -19.32
CA VAL A 38 9.09 8.68 -19.31
C VAL A 38 9.40 8.15 -20.70
N GLU A 39 10.66 7.90 -20.98
CA GLU A 39 11.09 7.22 -22.20
C GLU A 39 10.70 5.74 -22.16
N ILE A 40 10.22 5.24 -23.30
CA ILE A 40 9.83 3.84 -23.50
C ILE A 40 10.79 3.18 -24.47
N ASP A 41 11.50 2.18 -23.96
CA ASP A 41 12.39 1.31 -24.72
C ASP A 41 12.26 -0.14 -24.20
N GLN A 42 13.11 -1.04 -24.68
CA GLN A 42 13.09 -2.44 -24.23
C GLN A 42 13.42 -2.62 -22.74
N ALA A 43 14.22 -1.72 -22.15
CA ALA A 43 14.66 -1.81 -20.76
C ALA A 43 13.62 -1.24 -19.78
N SER A 44 12.92 -0.16 -20.16
CA SER A 44 11.89 0.47 -19.33
C SER A 44 10.52 -0.18 -19.51
N LEU A 45 10.26 -0.82 -20.65
CA LEU A 45 8.96 -1.43 -20.95
C LEU A 45 8.49 -2.45 -19.90
N PRO A 46 9.33 -3.36 -19.36
CA PRO A 46 8.88 -4.28 -18.31
C PRO A 46 8.32 -3.58 -17.07
N LEU A 47 8.83 -2.39 -16.73
CA LEU A 47 8.35 -1.59 -15.60
C LEU A 47 6.97 -0.98 -15.89
N TYR A 48 6.70 -0.58 -17.13
CA TYR A 48 5.52 0.24 -17.44
C TYR A 48 4.45 -0.47 -18.28
N ARG A 49 4.72 -1.67 -18.83
CA ARG A 49 3.77 -2.42 -19.68
C ARG A 49 2.41 -2.60 -19.00
N ARG A 50 2.39 -3.03 -17.74
CA ARG A 50 1.14 -3.26 -16.98
C ARG A 50 0.36 -1.96 -16.77
N ILE A 51 1.06 -0.85 -16.55
CA ILE A 51 0.45 0.48 -16.46
C ILE A 51 -0.26 0.80 -17.78
N ILE A 52 0.42 0.65 -18.91
CA ILE A 52 -0.09 1.05 -20.22
C ILE A 52 -1.23 0.13 -20.69
N GLU A 53 -1.05 -1.19 -20.63
CA GLU A 53 -2.01 -2.16 -21.18
C GLU A 53 -3.20 -2.39 -20.24
N THR A 54 -2.99 -2.41 -18.93
CA THR A 54 -4.02 -2.77 -17.95
C THR A 54 -4.61 -1.53 -17.28
N TYR A 55 -3.82 -0.81 -16.49
CA TYR A 55 -4.34 0.25 -15.62
C TYR A 55 -4.85 1.47 -16.39
N GLU A 56 -4.09 1.95 -17.39
CA GLU A 56 -4.46 3.06 -18.27
C GLU A 56 -5.00 2.61 -19.64
N GLY A 57 -5.17 1.29 -19.78
CA GLY A 57 -5.72 0.60 -20.93
C GLY A 57 -7.06 -0.04 -20.57
N SER A 58 -7.08 -1.37 -20.44
CA SER A 58 -8.31 -2.16 -20.33
C SER A 58 -9.20 -1.76 -19.14
N GLU A 59 -8.65 -1.40 -17.98
CA GLU A 59 -9.42 -0.96 -16.81
C GLU A 59 -10.11 0.41 -17.03
N MET A 60 -9.58 1.23 -17.94
CA MET A 60 -10.18 2.50 -18.35
C MET A 60 -11.05 2.35 -19.61
N GLY A 61 -11.24 1.13 -20.12
CA GLY A 61 -11.97 0.88 -21.37
C GLY A 61 -11.22 1.32 -22.63
N ILE A 62 -9.90 1.43 -22.57
CA ILE A 62 -9.04 1.83 -23.69
C ILE A 62 -8.29 0.59 -24.18
N ASP A 63 -8.33 0.30 -25.47
CA ASP A 63 -7.55 -0.79 -26.05
C ASP A 63 -6.10 -0.32 -26.27
N ASN A 64 -5.22 -0.68 -25.34
CA ASN A 64 -3.78 -0.47 -25.44
C ASN A 64 -3.08 -1.81 -25.58
N LYS A 65 -2.42 -2.02 -26.71
CA LYS A 65 -1.64 -3.21 -26.98
C LYS A 65 -0.21 -2.84 -27.31
N ILE A 66 0.73 -3.31 -26.48
CA ILE A 66 2.16 -3.14 -26.71
C ILE A 66 2.72 -4.34 -27.48
N THR A 67 3.29 -4.06 -28.64
CA THR A 67 4.04 -5.04 -29.44
C THR A 67 5.50 -4.60 -29.61
N LEU A 68 6.37 -5.56 -29.87
CA LEU A 68 7.77 -5.31 -30.20
C LEU A 68 8.00 -5.62 -31.67
N ASN A 69 8.67 -4.70 -32.37
CA ASN A 69 9.19 -4.91 -33.72
C ASN A 69 10.71 -4.70 -33.70
N GLY A 70 11.45 -5.79 -33.49
CA GLY A 70 12.88 -5.70 -33.19
C GLY A 70 13.11 -4.95 -31.88
N SER A 71 13.89 -3.87 -31.93
CA SER A 71 14.15 -2.98 -30.80
C SER A 71 13.06 -1.92 -30.57
N GLN A 72 12.14 -1.74 -31.52
CA GLN A 72 11.11 -0.70 -31.43
C GLN A 72 9.89 -1.18 -30.65
N VAL A 73 9.47 -0.39 -29.66
CA VAL A 73 8.20 -0.59 -28.94
C VAL A 73 7.09 0.11 -29.72
N LEU A 74 5.97 -0.59 -29.91
CA LEU A 74 4.79 -0.08 -30.59
C LEU A 74 3.58 -0.09 -29.64
N LEU A 75 2.78 0.97 -29.65
CA LEU A 75 1.45 1.04 -29.04
C LEU A 75 0.41 1.05 -30.15
N ASN A 76 -0.42 0.01 -30.22
CA ASN A 76 -1.45 -0.15 -31.25
C ASN A 76 -0.88 -0.02 -32.68
N GLY A 77 0.35 -0.50 -32.89
CA GLY A 77 1.05 -0.47 -34.18
C GLY A 77 1.81 0.83 -34.48
N SER A 78 1.66 1.87 -33.66
CA SER A 78 2.42 3.12 -33.80
C SER A 78 3.66 3.12 -32.89
N PRO A 79 4.81 3.67 -33.33
CA PRO A 79 5.99 3.81 -32.48
C PRO A 79 5.69 4.51 -31.15
N LEU A 80 6.12 3.89 -30.05
CA LEU A 80 6.03 4.44 -28.69
C LEU A 80 7.44 4.66 -28.16
N THR A 81 7.88 5.90 -28.11
CA THR A 81 9.20 6.31 -27.57
C THR A 81 9.09 6.98 -26.21
N GLU A 82 7.91 7.48 -25.86
CA GLU A 82 7.62 8.11 -24.58
C GLU A 82 6.18 7.81 -24.16
N TYR A 83 5.92 7.82 -22.85
CA TYR A 83 4.58 7.65 -22.31
C TYR A 83 4.31 8.68 -21.22
N THR A 84 3.16 9.35 -21.32
CA THR A 84 2.69 10.30 -20.31
C THR A 84 1.60 9.63 -19.47
N PHE A 85 1.86 9.49 -18.17
CA PHE A 85 0.94 8.84 -17.24
C PHE A 85 -0.30 9.70 -17.00
N LYS A 86 -1.46 9.06 -16.98
CA LYS A 86 -2.76 9.70 -16.76
C LYS A 86 -3.14 9.76 -15.28
N MET A 87 -2.53 8.95 -14.42
CA MET A 87 -2.83 8.94 -12.99
C MET A 87 -1.59 8.77 -12.10
N ASP A 88 -1.80 8.98 -10.79
CA ASP A 88 -0.78 8.76 -9.78
C ASP A 88 -0.61 7.28 -9.47
N TYR A 89 0.63 6.88 -9.20
CA TYR A 89 0.98 5.51 -8.82
C TYR A 89 1.71 5.47 -7.49
N TYR A 90 1.58 4.34 -6.81
CA TYR A 90 2.18 4.10 -5.50
C TYR A 90 3.02 2.84 -5.51
N TRP A 91 4.13 2.91 -4.77
CA TRP A 91 4.92 1.75 -4.41
C TRP A 91 4.61 1.37 -2.97
N MET A 92 3.72 0.41 -2.77
CA MET A 92 3.26 0.02 -1.43
C MET A 92 4.13 -1.11 -0.88
N MET A 93 4.59 -0.97 0.35
CA MET A 93 5.38 -1.98 1.05
C MET A 93 4.70 -2.41 2.33
N GLY A 94 4.83 -3.70 2.66
CA GLY A 94 4.36 -4.21 3.93
C GLY A 94 5.37 -3.96 5.05
N ASP A 95 4.87 -3.64 6.23
CA ASP A 95 5.70 -3.43 7.43
C ASP A 95 6.47 -4.71 7.81
N ASN A 96 5.87 -5.88 7.61
CA ASN A 96 6.56 -7.17 7.72
C ASN A 96 7.28 -7.51 6.41
N ARG A 97 8.30 -6.71 6.09
CA ARG A 97 8.99 -6.70 4.80
C ARG A 97 9.39 -8.07 4.28
N ASN A 98 9.91 -8.95 5.14
CA ASN A 98 10.43 -10.25 4.73
C ASN A 98 9.32 -11.27 4.41
N ASN A 99 8.09 -11.00 4.82
CA ASN A 99 6.96 -11.90 4.67
C ASN A 99 5.74 -11.20 4.06
N SER A 100 5.99 -10.15 3.27
CA SER A 100 4.95 -9.41 2.57
C SER A 100 5.09 -9.64 1.07
N GLN A 101 3.98 -10.02 0.44
CA GLN A 101 3.82 -9.91 -1.00
C GLN A 101 3.34 -8.49 -1.29
N ASP A 102 4.28 -7.59 -1.50
CA ASP A 102 4.03 -6.16 -1.71
C ASP A 102 4.48 -5.71 -3.11
N ALA A 103 4.61 -4.40 -3.34
CA ALA A 103 4.90 -3.86 -4.67
C ALA A 103 6.19 -4.44 -5.28
N ARG A 104 7.13 -4.92 -4.46
CA ARG A 104 8.32 -5.65 -4.95
C ARG A 104 7.96 -6.91 -5.72
N SER A 105 6.84 -7.55 -5.42
CA SER A 105 6.37 -8.75 -6.13
C SER A 105 5.42 -8.42 -7.28
N TRP A 106 4.44 -7.53 -7.06
CA TRP A 106 3.35 -7.30 -8.03
C TRP A 106 3.37 -5.94 -8.75
N GLY A 107 4.30 -5.05 -8.41
CA GLY A 107 4.53 -3.77 -9.10
C GLY A 107 3.75 -2.58 -8.53
N TYR A 108 3.45 -1.61 -9.39
CA TYR A 108 2.79 -0.36 -8.99
C TYR A 108 1.30 -0.53 -8.65
N VAL A 109 0.80 0.28 -7.72
CA VAL A 109 -0.65 0.43 -7.45
C VAL A 109 -1.16 1.73 -8.10
N PRO A 110 -2.13 1.68 -9.01
CA PRO A 110 -2.77 2.90 -9.52
C PRO A 110 -3.65 3.56 -8.44
N PHE A 111 -3.76 4.89 -8.46
CA PHE A 111 -4.55 5.63 -7.47
C PHE A 111 -6.02 5.21 -7.43
N ASN A 112 -6.62 4.81 -8.55
CA ASN A 112 -8.00 4.34 -8.61
C ASN A 112 -8.25 3.01 -7.86
N HIS A 113 -7.20 2.29 -7.45
CA HIS A 113 -7.31 1.12 -6.57
C HIS A 113 -7.22 1.48 -5.08
N VAL A 114 -6.93 2.74 -4.75
CA VAL A 114 -6.83 3.23 -3.38
C VAL A 114 -8.22 3.63 -2.86
N VAL A 115 -8.82 2.77 -2.05
CA VAL A 115 -10.18 2.98 -1.53
C VAL A 115 -10.24 4.03 -0.41
N GLY A 116 -9.19 4.17 0.39
CA GLY A 116 -9.21 5.10 1.50
C GLY A 116 -7.98 5.07 2.40
N LYS A 117 -8.10 5.77 3.53
CA LYS A 117 -7.04 5.91 4.54
C LYS A 117 -7.55 5.38 5.88
N PRO A 118 -6.73 4.66 6.67
CA PRO A 118 -7.12 4.23 8.01
C PRO A 118 -7.40 5.46 8.89
N VAL A 119 -8.48 5.41 9.67
CA VAL A 119 -8.91 6.54 10.51
C VAL A 119 -8.79 6.28 12.01
N PHE A 120 -8.72 5.01 12.41
CA PHE A 120 -8.85 4.61 13.80
C PHE A 120 -8.00 3.38 14.12
N VAL A 121 -7.31 3.42 15.26
CA VAL A 121 -6.57 2.30 15.83
C VAL A 121 -7.41 1.71 16.95
N PHE A 122 -8.06 0.59 16.69
CA PHE A 122 -8.81 -0.13 17.72
C PHE A 122 -7.87 -0.74 18.77
N MET A 123 -6.77 -1.34 18.34
CA MET A 123 -5.83 -2.07 19.20
C MET A 123 -4.38 -1.83 18.80
N SER A 124 -3.47 -1.83 19.78
CA SER A 124 -2.04 -1.72 19.55
C SER A 124 -1.25 -2.62 20.50
N TRP A 125 -0.32 -3.39 19.93
CA TRP A 125 0.40 -4.45 20.62
C TRP A 125 1.90 -4.41 20.34
N ASP A 126 2.70 -4.61 21.39
CA ASP A 126 4.13 -4.78 21.35
C ASP A 126 4.50 -6.24 21.64
N SER A 127 4.93 -6.96 20.62
CA SER A 127 5.33 -8.37 20.77
C SER A 127 6.56 -8.55 21.65
N ASN A 128 7.42 -7.53 21.75
CA ASN A 128 8.73 -7.58 22.39
C ASN A 128 8.71 -7.14 23.85
N ALA A 129 7.65 -6.47 24.30
CA ALA A 129 7.54 -6.03 25.69
C ALA A 129 7.45 -7.22 26.67
N LYS A 130 8.10 -7.08 27.83
CA LYS A 130 8.08 -8.10 28.89
C LYS A 130 6.84 -7.96 29.78
N GLY A 131 6.11 -9.06 29.96
CA GLY A 131 4.88 -9.11 30.75
C GLY A 131 3.64 -8.74 29.94
N LEU A 132 2.54 -9.49 30.13
CA LEU A 132 1.34 -9.42 29.28
C LEU A 132 0.71 -8.02 29.23
N MET A 133 0.66 -7.31 30.37
CA MET A 133 0.05 -5.97 30.45
C MET A 133 0.87 -4.88 29.77
N ASN A 134 2.20 -5.05 29.69
CA ASN A 134 3.11 -4.10 29.04
C ASN A 134 3.15 -4.28 27.51
N LYS A 135 2.59 -5.40 27.01
CA LYS A 135 2.42 -5.61 25.57
C LYS A 135 1.33 -4.73 24.98
N ILE A 136 0.38 -4.26 25.78
CA ILE A 136 -0.68 -3.38 25.28
C ILE A 136 -0.16 -1.93 25.33
N ARG A 137 -0.12 -1.27 24.18
CA ARG A 137 0.25 0.14 24.03
C ARG A 137 -0.97 1.03 24.26
N TRP A 138 -1.35 1.20 25.53
CA TRP A 138 -2.59 1.88 25.95
C TRP A 138 -2.73 3.29 25.37
N GLU A 139 -1.62 3.99 25.16
CA GLU A 139 -1.57 5.31 24.54
C GLU A 139 -1.97 5.32 23.06
N ARG A 140 -1.91 4.16 22.39
CA ARG A 140 -2.28 3.97 20.97
C ARG A 140 -3.62 3.27 20.78
N VAL A 141 -4.10 2.54 21.78
CA VAL A 141 -5.42 1.89 21.74
C VAL A 141 -6.52 2.96 21.70
N PHE A 142 -7.52 2.77 20.85
CA PHE A 142 -8.65 3.70 20.72
C PHE A 142 -8.25 5.13 20.28
N THR A 143 -7.24 5.24 19.40
CA THR A 143 -6.74 6.52 18.88
C THR A 143 -7.21 6.79 17.46
N THR A 144 -7.32 8.06 17.10
CA THR A 144 -7.50 8.48 15.71
C THR A 144 -6.15 8.56 15.00
N VAL A 145 -6.11 8.19 13.73
CA VAL A 145 -4.89 8.28 12.90
C VAL A 145 -4.69 9.68 12.33
N ARG A 146 -5.75 10.51 12.33
CA ARG A 146 -5.78 11.84 11.74
C ARG A 146 -5.50 12.93 12.79
N GLY A 147 -4.65 13.90 12.44
CA GLY A 147 -4.37 15.11 13.23
C GLY A 147 -2.94 15.61 13.01
N GLU A 148 -2.70 16.91 13.22
CA GLU A 148 -1.34 17.52 13.15
C GLU A 148 -0.57 17.43 14.48
N GLY A 149 -0.94 16.49 15.35
CA GLY A 149 -0.39 16.37 16.70
C GLY A 149 -0.26 14.93 17.16
N GLN A 150 0.13 14.77 18.43
CA GLN A 150 0.24 13.44 19.04
C GLN A 150 -1.14 12.77 19.10
N PRO A 151 -1.27 11.50 18.69
CA PRO A 151 -2.53 10.76 18.80
C PRO A 151 -3.02 10.71 20.24
N VAL A 152 -4.30 11.00 20.46
CA VAL A 152 -4.94 10.95 21.78
C VAL A 152 -5.81 9.70 21.87
N SER A 153 -5.62 8.91 22.93
CA SER A 153 -6.45 7.73 23.20
C SER A 153 -7.78 8.15 23.79
N TYR A 154 -8.87 7.71 23.18
CA TYR A 154 -10.23 7.97 23.66
C TYR A 154 -10.77 6.86 24.58
N LEU A 155 -9.95 5.85 24.90
CA LEU A 155 -10.39 4.65 25.62
C LEU A 155 -11.01 4.99 26.98
N TYR A 156 -10.32 5.81 27.79
CA TYR A 156 -10.79 6.11 29.14
C TYR A 156 -12.04 7.00 29.15
N TYR A 157 -12.15 7.93 28.20
CA TYR A 157 -13.37 8.72 28.01
C TYR A 157 -14.55 7.82 27.64
N PHE A 158 -14.34 6.88 26.72
CA PHE A 158 -15.34 5.89 26.33
C PHE A 158 -15.78 5.03 27.53
N LEU A 159 -14.84 4.50 28.31
CA LEU A 159 -15.14 3.69 29.50
C LEU A 159 -15.89 4.48 30.57
N ALA A 160 -15.55 5.77 30.77
CA ALA A 160 -16.26 6.63 31.70
C ALA A 160 -17.73 6.85 31.29
N VAL A 161 -17.98 7.15 30.00
CA VAL A 161 -19.35 7.29 29.46
C VAL A 161 -20.12 5.98 29.56
N LEU A 162 -19.48 4.84 29.23
CA LEU A 162 -20.08 3.52 29.33
C LEU A 162 -20.46 3.17 30.78
N GLY A 163 -19.57 3.46 31.73
CA GLY A 163 -19.82 3.28 33.16
C GLY A 163 -21.01 4.12 33.63
N LEU A 164 -21.05 5.40 33.27
CA LEU A 164 -22.17 6.28 33.58
C LEU A 164 -23.49 5.75 33.02
N TYR A 165 -23.49 5.29 31.78
CA TYR A 165 -24.66 4.68 31.14
C TYR A 165 -25.18 3.48 31.95
N PHE A 166 -24.29 2.57 32.38
CA PHE A 166 -24.68 1.42 33.19
C PHE A 166 -25.27 1.83 34.53
N VAL A 167 -24.66 2.79 35.24
CA VAL A 167 -25.19 3.30 36.52
C VAL A 167 -26.58 3.88 36.36
N ILE A 168 -26.78 4.76 35.37
CA ILE A 168 -28.10 5.36 35.09
C ILE A 168 -29.12 4.28 34.75
N SER A 169 -28.77 3.34 33.85
CA SER A 169 -29.67 2.26 33.45
C SER A 169 -30.08 1.36 34.62
N TYR A 170 -29.17 1.10 35.56
CA TYR A 170 -29.44 0.33 36.77
C TYR A 170 -30.42 1.06 37.69
N ILE A 171 -30.19 2.36 37.95
CA ILE A 171 -31.07 3.18 38.79
C ILE A 171 -32.47 3.26 38.19
N VAL A 172 -32.58 3.51 36.88
CA VAL A 172 -33.88 3.57 36.18
C VAL A 172 -34.62 2.23 36.25
N LYS A 173 -33.93 1.11 36.02
CA LYS A 173 -34.54 -0.23 36.14
C LYS A 173 -35.04 -0.51 37.56
N ARG A 174 -34.28 -0.11 38.59
CA ARG A 174 -34.69 -0.30 39.99
C ARG A 174 -35.92 0.53 40.34
N ARG A 175 -35.99 1.78 39.87
CA ARG A 175 -37.16 2.66 40.07
C ARG A 175 -38.42 2.21 39.34
N ARG A 176 -38.30 1.47 38.23
CA ARG A 176 -39.45 0.88 37.52
C ARG A 176 -39.99 -0.40 38.16
N LYS A 177 -39.24 -1.01 39.08
CA LYS A 177 -39.63 -2.22 39.81
C LYS A 177 -40.13 -1.93 41.24
N ALA A 178 -39.97 -0.70 41.72
CA ALA A 178 -40.53 -0.18 42.96
C ALA A 178 -41.82 0.56 42.65
#